data_AF-A0A1L9TGM8-F1
#
_entry.id   AF-A0A1L9TGM8-F1
#
_cell.length_a   1.000
_cell.length_b   1.000
_cell.length_c   1.000
_cell.angle_alpha   90.00
_cell.angle_beta   90.00
_cell.angle_gamma   90.00
#
_symmetry.space_group_name_H-M   'P 1'
#
loop_
_entity.id
_entity.type
_entity.pdbx_description
1 polymer ?
#
loop_
_entity_poly.entity_id
_entity_poly.type
_entity_poly.pdbx_seq_one_letter_code
_entity_poly.pdbx_strand_id
1 'polypeptide(L)'
;MCKANIGNIKGRELLQTLPSYAYNTEKTVEHGPCCIKIPATGAGLSAWQTLLRDGIRTLGTAVFSVHEGIAASQAGCLYISDYYNGAPQVAGVKYKTRIPLSL
;
A
#
# COMPACT_ATOMS: atom_id res chain seq x y z
N MET A 1 3.87 -2.53 18.87
CA MET A 1 5.06 -2.73 18.01
C MET A 1 5.53 -1.41 17.43
N CYS A 2 4.75 -0.73 16.59
CA CYS A 2 5.17 0.52 15.93
C CYS A 2 5.67 1.62 16.86
N LYS A 3 4.87 1.96 17.89
CA LYS A 3 5.24 2.95 18.91
C LYS A 3 6.57 2.65 19.62
N ALA A 4 6.93 1.36 19.75
CA ALA A 4 8.17 0.97 20.43
C ALA A 4 9.41 1.08 19.52
N ASN A 5 9.24 1.15 18.20
CA ASN A 5 10.35 1.12 17.25
C ASN A 5 10.54 2.42 16.45
N ILE A 6 9.63 3.38 16.59
CA ILE A 6 9.66 4.64 15.83
C ILE A 6 10.93 5.47 16.04
N GLY A 7 11.56 5.39 17.23
CA GLY A 7 12.82 6.08 17.51
C GLY A 7 14.05 5.45 16.83
N ASN A 8 13.94 4.20 16.37
CA ASN A 8 15.05 3.45 15.78
C ASN A 8 15.08 3.52 14.24
N ILE A 9 14.02 4.04 13.60
CA ILE A 9 13.87 4.06 12.15
C ILE A 9 13.94 5.50 11.65
N LYS A 10 14.75 5.73 10.62
CA LYS A 10 14.71 6.99 9.84
C LYS A 10 13.73 6.81 8.68
N GLY A 11 12.65 7.58 8.64
CA GLY A 11 11.67 7.56 7.55
C GLY A 11 10.26 7.17 8.02
N ARG A 12 9.56 6.36 7.22
CA ARG A 12 8.16 5.99 7.45
C ARG A 12 8.05 4.57 7.95
N GLU A 13 7.17 4.34 8.91
CA GLU A 13 6.73 3.01 9.29
C GLU A 13 5.45 2.62 8.54
N LEU A 14 5.40 1.36 8.13
CA LEU A 14 4.29 0.79 7.37
C LEU A 14 3.45 -0.12 8.27
N LEU A 15 2.20 0.25 8.51
CA LEU A 15 1.27 -0.55 9.30
C LEU A 15 0.28 -1.26 8.37
N GLN A 16 0.19 -2.58 8.46
CA GLN A 16 -0.77 -3.34 7.66
C GLN A 16 -2.15 -3.33 8.30
N THR A 17 -3.19 -3.15 7.48
CA THR A 17 -4.56 -3.41 7.96
C THR A 17 -4.77 -4.89 8.27
N LEU A 18 -5.73 -5.18 9.13
CA LEU A 18 -6.15 -6.55 9.38
C LEU A 18 -6.56 -7.23 8.06
N PRO A 19 -5.96 -8.38 7.69
CA PRO A 19 -6.26 -9.05 6.43
C PRO A 19 -7.73 -9.42 6.26
N SER A 20 -8.45 -9.67 7.35
CA SER A 20 -9.89 -9.92 7.35
C SER A 20 -10.72 -8.74 6.84
N TYR A 21 -10.15 -7.53 6.79
CA TYR A 21 -10.79 -6.32 6.28
C TYR A 21 -10.35 -5.94 4.87
N ALA A 22 -9.58 -6.79 4.18
CA ALA A 22 -9.08 -6.53 2.82
C ALA A 22 -10.18 -6.20 1.79
N TYR A 23 -11.42 -6.59 2.06
CA TYR A 23 -12.58 -6.36 1.20
C TYR A 23 -13.59 -5.36 1.79
N ASN A 24 -13.19 -4.62 2.84
CA ASN A 24 -14.03 -3.60 3.48
C ASN A 24 -13.26 -2.27 3.56
N THR A 25 -13.72 -1.30 2.75
CA THR A 25 -13.11 0.02 2.62
C THR A 25 -13.17 0.80 3.93
N GLU A 26 -14.33 0.84 4.61
CA GLU A 26 -14.54 1.60 5.84
C GLU A 26 -13.59 1.15 6.95
N LYS A 27 -13.52 -0.16 7.19
CA LYS A 27 -12.62 -0.75 8.19
C LYS A 27 -11.13 -0.59 7.85
N THR A 28 -10.82 -0.41 6.57
CA THR A 28 -9.46 -0.11 6.12
C THR A 28 -9.07 1.33 6.48
N VAL A 29 -10.01 2.27 6.39
CA VAL A 29 -9.80 3.68 6.77
C VAL A 29 -9.59 3.84 8.28
N GLU A 30 -10.32 3.08 9.10
CA GLU A 30 -10.28 3.18 10.57
C GLU A 30 -8.93 2.77 11.21
N HIS A 31 -8.00 2.16 10.47
CA HIS A 31 -6.78 1.56 11.02
C HIS A 31 -5.73 2.55 11.55
N GLY A 32 -5.89 3.86 11.30
CA GLY A 32 -5.12 4.92 11.95
C GLY A 32 -4.02 5.59 11.10
N PRO A 33 -3.31 6.59 11.65
CA PRO A 33 -2.63 7.63 10.87
C PRO A 33 -1.21 7.30 10.36
N CYS A 34 -0.76 6.06 10.47
CA CYS A 34 0.56 5.64 9.95
C CYS A 34 0.44 5.30 8.46
N CYS A 35 1.57 5.19 7.74
CA CYS A 35 1.49 4.82 6.32
C CYS A 35 0.88 3.41 6.20
N ILE A 36 -0.35 3.31 5.67
CA ILE A 36 -1.14 2.08 5.75
C ILE A 36 -0.79 1.17 4.56
N LYS A 37 -0.44 -0.09 4.84
CA LYS A 37 -0.34 -1.13 3.82
C LYS A 37 -1.74 -1.67 3.57
N ILE A 38 -2.19 -1.53 2.33
CA ILE A 38 -3.52 -1.90 1.88
C ILE A 38 -3.39 -3.01 0.83
N PRO A 39 -4.10 -4.13 0.97
CA PRO A 39 -4.16 -5.16 -0.07
C PRO A 39 -4.60 -4.56 -1.41
N ALA A 40 -3.98 -4.95 -2.52
CA ALA A 40 -4.28 -4.45 -3.87
C ALA A 40 -5.61 -5.00 -4.45
N THR A 41 -6.67 -4.98 -3.63
CA THR A 41 -8.05 -5.32 -3.99
C THR A 41 -8.80 -4.04 -4.36
N GLY A 42 -9.94 -4.14 -5.05
CA GLY A 42 -10.76 -2.96 -5.37
C GLY A 42 -11.22 -2.18 -4.11
N ALA A 43 -11.68 -2.90 -3.08
CA ALA A 43 -12.13 -2.28 -1.82
C ALA A 43 -10.98 -1.68 -1.01
N GLY A 44 -9.83 -2.35 -0.98
CA GLY A 44 -8.63 -1.82 -0.35
C GLY A 44 -8.18 -0.54 -1.05
N LEU A 45 -7.90 -0.64 -2.35
CA LEU A 45 -7.39 0.49 -3.12
C LEU A 45 -8.35 1.67 -3.10
N SER A 46 -9.68 1.49 -3.18
CA SER A 46 -10.65 2.59 -3.08
C SER A 46 -10.58 3.41 -1.79
N ALA A 47 -10.05 2.85 -0.68
CA ALA A 47 -9.85 3.59 0.57
C ALA A 47 -8.80 4.71 0.45
N TRP A 48 -7.99 4.72 -0.61
CA TRP A 48 -6.86 5.63 -0.78
C TRP A 48 -7.25 7.10 -0.75
N GLN A 49 -8.39 7.49 -1.34
CA GLN A 49 -8.80 8.89 -1.44
C GLN A 49 -9.13 9.47 -0.07
N THR A 50 -9.88 8.70 0.72
CA THR A 50 -10.24 9.07 2.09
C THR A 50 -9.00 9.20 2.95
N LEU A 51 -8.11 8.19 2.91
CA LEU A 51 -6.87 8.20 3.67
C LEU A 51 -5.95 9.36 3.26
N LEU A 52 -5.83 9.65 1.96
CA LEU A 52 -5.01 10.76 1.47
C LEU A 52 -5.55 12.11 1.92
N ARG A 53 -6.88 12.30 1.92
CA ARG A 53 -7.54 13.51 2.44
C ARG A 53 -7.22 13.72 3.92
N ASP A 54 -7.11 12.64 4.67
CA ASP A 54 -6.75 12.64 6.08
C ASP A 54 -5.22 12.76 6.31
N GLY A 55 -4.44 12.97 5.24
CA GLY A 55 -2.99 13.12 5.28
C GLY A 55 -2.20 11.81 5.36
N ILE A 56 -2.90 10.68 5.28
CA ILE A 56 -2.34 9.33 5.43
C ILE A 56 -1.92 8.79 4.06
N ARG A 57 -0.64 8.47 3.92
CA ARG A 57 -0.10 7.85 2.69
C ARG A 57 -0.27 6.34 2.75
N THR A 58 -0.44 5.71 1.60
CA THR A 58 -0.72 4.27 1.50
C THR A 58 0.37 3.54 0.72
N LEU A 59 0.50 2.24 0.98
CA LEU A 59 1.31 1.30 0.21
C LEU A 59 0.39 0.17 -0.29
N GLY A 60 0.49 -0.19 -1.58
CA GLY A 60 -0.20 -1.36 -2.13
C GLY A 60 0.58 -2.63 -1.80
N THR A 61 -0.03 -3.60 -1.13
CA THR A 61 0.58 -4.89 -0.74
C THR A 61 -0.26 -6.05 -1.27
N ALA A 62 0.25 -7.29 -1.14
CA ALA A 62 -0.41 -8.47 -1.69
C ALA A 62 -0.63 -8.36 -3.21
N VAL A 63 0.38 -7.81 -3.90
CA VAL A 63 0.44 -7.72 -5.36
C VAL A 63 1.16 -8.96 -5.89
N PHE A 64 0.50 -9.69 -6.78
CA PHE A 64 0.98 -10.92 -7.40
C PHE A 64 1.01 -10.85 -8.93
N SER A 65 0.51 -9.76 -9.51
CA SER A 65 0.43 -9.53 -10.95
C SER A 65 0.68 -8.07 -11.31
N VAL A 66 1.02 -7.83 -12.59
CA VAL A 66 1.22 -6.48 -13.13
C VAL A 66 -0.06 -5.65 -13.04
N HIS A 67 -1.24 -6.25 -13.22
CA HIS A 67 -2.52 -5.54 -13.16
C HIS A 67 -2.79 -4.95 -11.78
N GLU A 68 -2.49 -5.70 -10.72
CA GLU A 68 -2.62 -5.21 -9.34
C GLU A 68 -1.60 -4.09 -9.04
N GLY A 69 -0.38 -4.19 -9.58
CA GLY A 69 0.62 -3.13 -9.48
C GLY A 69 0.19 -1.84 -10.19
N ILE A 70 -0.38 -1.95 -11.40
CA ILE A 70 -0.95 -0.80 -12.13
C ILE A 70 -2.09 -0.18 -11.33
N ALA A 71 -3.01 -1.00 -10.80
CA ALA A 71 -4.12 -0.53 -10.00
C ALA A 71 -3.65 0.21 -8.73
N ALA A 72 -2.64 -0.33 -8.03
CA ALA A 72 -2.05 0.32 -6.86
C ALA A 72 -1.39 1.67 -7.23
N SER A 73 -0.72 1.75 -8.38
CA SER A 73 -0.15 3.00 -8.88
C SER A 73 -1.23 4.03 -9.22
N GLN A 74 -2.34 3.61 -9.84
CA GLN A 74 -3.47 4.48 -10.17
C GLN A 74 -4.23 4.95 -8.92
N ALA A 75 -4.24 4.14 -7.86
CA ALA A 75 -4.76 4.49 -6.54
C ALA A 75 -3.81 5.37 -5.71
N GLY A 76 -2.78 5.97 -6.33
CA GLY A 76 -1.92 6.95 -5.66
C GLY A 76 -1.06 6.38 -4.51
N CYS A 77 -0.88 5.06 -4.43
CA CYS A 77 -0.01 4.46 -3.43
C CYS A 77 1.41 5.00 -3.55
N LEU A 78 2.00 5.41 -2.42
CA LEU A 78 3.36 5.94 -2.37
C LEU A 78 4.39 4.85 -2.69
N TYR A 79 4.08 3.60 -2.36
CA TYR A 79 4.91 2.43 -2.58
C TYR A 79 4.04 1.24 -3.00
N ILE A 80 4.66 0.25 -3.64
CA ILE A 80 4.04 -1.03 -3.99
C ILE A 80 4.98 -2.14 -3.49
N SER A 81 4.43 -3.15 -2.81
CA SER A 81 5.14 -4.29 -2.26
C SER A 81 4.67 -5.58 -2.91
N ASP A 82 5.37 -5.97 -3.97
CA ASP A 82 5.08 -7.18 -4.73
C ASP A 82 5.59 -8.43 -4.01
N TYR A 83 4.83 -9.52 -4.11
CA TYR A 83 5.21 -10.82 -3.56
C TYR A 83 5.80 -11.70 -4.66
N TYR A 84 7.13 -11.76 -4.70
CA TYR A 84 7.88 -12.58 -5.68
C TYR A 84 7.73 -14.10 -5.45
N ASN A 85 7.39 -14.51 -4.23
CA ASN A 85 7.51 -15.92 -3.80
C ASN A 85 6.36 -16.85 -4.26
N GLY A 86 5.37 -16.38 -5.02
CA GLY A 86 4.19 -17.19 -5.36
C GLY A 86 3.55 -16.97 -6.73
N ALA A 87 4.11 -16.10 -7.58
CA ALA A 87 3.55 -15.80 -8.90
C ALA A 87 4.39 -16.44 -10.02
N PRO A 88 3.78 -16.95 -11.11
CA PRO A 88 4.50 -17.21 -12.34
C PRO A 88 5.09 -15.89 -12.85
N GLN A 89 6.41 -15.83 -12.93
CA GLN A 89 7.15 -14.63 -13.27
C GLN A 89 6.86 -14.24 -14.73
N VAL A 90 6.26 -13.07 -14.96
CA VAL A 90 6.47 -12.38 -16.23
C VAL A 90 7.92 -11.90 -16.23
N ALA A 91 8.76 -12.58 -16.99
CA ALA A 91 10.19 -12.35 -17.04
C ALA A 91 10.51 -10.86 -17.32
N GLY A 92 11.25 -10.21 -16.42
CA GLY A 92 12.08 -9.06 -16.80
C GLY A 92 11.69 -7.65 -16.35
N VAL A 93 10.63 -7.43 -15.57
CA VAL A 93 10.29 -6.04 -15.19
C VAL A 93 10.87 -5.64 -13.83
N LYS A 94 11.98 -4.90 -13.85
CA LYS A 94 12.48 -4.14 -12.69
C LYS A 94 11.69 -2.84 -12.56
N TYR A 95 10.64 -2.81 -11.75
CA TYR A 95 9.89 -1.58 -11.47
C TYR A 95 10.71 -0.67 -10.55
N LYS A 96 11.28 0.41 -11.10
CA LYS A 96 11.80 1.55 -10.32
C LYS A 96 10.74 2.64 -10.31
N THR A 97 9.68 2.47 -9.53
CA THR A 97 8.58 3.43 -9.47
C THR A 97 9.00 4.66 -8.67
N ARG A 98 9.67 5.62 -9.33
CA ARG A 98 9.77 6.99 -8.83
C ARG A 98 8.56 7.75 -9.40
N ILE A 99 7.44 7.74 -8.68
CA ILE A 99 6.29 8.59 -9.02
C ILE A 99 6.77 10.04 -8.86
N PRO A 100 6.73 10.88 -9.92
CA PRO A 100 7.08 12.28 -9.77
C PRO A 100 6.07 12.95 -8.84
N LEU A 101 6.55 13.50 -7.71
CA LEU A 101 5.78 14.46 -6.93
C LEU A 101 5.73 15.77 -7.73
N SER A 102 4.64 16.03 -8.45
CA SER A 102 4.25 17.39 -8.77
C SER A 102 3.44 17.93 -7.60
N LEU A 103 4.03 18.92 -6.91
CA LEU A 103 3.40 19.77 -5.90
C LEU A 103 2.22 20.55 -6.48
#